data_AF-A4I5L4-F1
#
_entry.id   AF-A4I5L4-F1
#
_cell.length_a   1.000
_cell.length_b   1.000
_cell.length_c   1.000
_cell.angle_alpha   90.00
_cell.angle_beta   90.00
_cell.angle_gamma   90.00
#
_symmetry.space_group_name_H-M   'P 1'
#
loop_
_entity.id
_entity.type
_entity.pdbx_description
1 polymer ?
#
loop_
_entity_poly.entity_id
_entity_poly.type
_entity_poly.pdbx_seq_one_letter_code
_entity_poly.pdbx_strand_id
1 'polypeptide(L)'
;MKKYIGRQLRPSQLAAELLPPDQMWCTVCHQAVERRRFREHAAMLGHRLGRKKMNKLKYVSLSMWERHRGASLDNESAHEGSIEQEFARYQADQRRREQVSVAAAWGPSRPPSRGDLF
;
A
#
# COMPACT_ATOMS: atom_id res chain seq x y z
N MET A 1 22.24 11.07 -15.81
CA MET A 1 21.13 11.50 -14.94
C MET A 1 20.15 10.32 -14.84
N LYS A 2 20.04 9.67 -13.66
CA LYS A 2 19.17 8.50 -13.49
C LYS A 2 17.71 8.94 -13.73
N LYS A 3 16.99 8.27 -14.65
CA LYS A 3 15.61 8.59 -15.05
C LYS A 3 14.64 8.11 -13.96
N TYR A 4 14.42 8.92 -12.93
CA TYR A 4 13.45 8.60 -11.84
C TYR A 4 12.02 9.03 -12.15
N ILE A 5 11.82 9.85 -13.17
CA ILE A 5 10.50 10.38 -13.55
C ILE A 5 9.67 9.20 -14.08
N GLY A 6 8.71 8.72 -13.28
CA GLY A 6 7.73 7.71 -13.68
C GLY A 6 7.81 6.34 -12.98
N ARG A 7 8.81 6.09 -12.13
CA ARG A 7 8.81 4.89 -11.27
C ARG A 7 8.33 5.24 -9.86
N GLN A 8 7.18 4.70 -9.45
CA GLN A 8 6.72 4.75 -8.07
C GLN A 8 7.56 3.79 -7.21
N LEU A 9 8.78 4.21 -6.85
CA LEU A 9 9.62 3.47 -5.92
C LEU A 9 9.09 3.63 -4.50
N ARG A 10 9.06 2.53 -3.73
CA ARG A 10 8.81 2.62 -2.28
C ARG A 10 9.92 3.46 -1.64
N PRO A 11 9.65 4.22 -0.56
CA PRO A 11 10.66 5.08 0.08
C PRO A 11 11.97 4.36 0.42
N SER A 12 11.92 3.09 0.82
CA SER A 12 13.12 2.26 1.08
C SER A 12 13.94 1.96 -0.18
N GLN A 13 13.28 1.73 -1.33
CA GLN A 13 13.94 1.51 -2.61
C GLN A 13 14.56 2.80 -3.13
N LEU A 14 13.82 3.90 -3.04
CA LEU A 14 14.33 5.22 -3.39
C LEU A 14 15.57 5.56 -2.54
N ALA A 15 15.52 5.28 -1.24
CA ALA A 15 16.66 5.51 -0.37
C ALA A 15 17.86 4.60 -0.72
N ALA A 16 17.65 3.35 -1.10
CA ALA A 16 18.73 2.48 -1.55
C ALA A 16 19.45 3.03 -2.80
N GLU A 17 18.76 3.77 -3.67
CA GLU A 17 19.35 4.36 -4.88
C GLU A 17 20.04 5.71 -4.65
N LEU A 18 19.60 6.46 -3.63
CA LEU A 18 20.06 7.82 -3.35
C LEU A 18 21.11 7.90 -2.24
N LEU A 19 21.07 6.98 -1.27
CA LEU A 19 21.95 7.05 -0.11
C LEU A 19 23.38 6.61 -0.44
N PRO A 20 24.39 7.28 0.13
CA PRO A 20 25.76 6.78 0.16
C PRO A 20 25.84 5.34 0.70
N PRO A 21 26.82 4.53 0.27
CA PRO A 21 26.92 3.11 0.64
C PRO A 21 27.13 2.87 2.14
N ASP A 22 27.65 3.86 2.87
CA ASP A 22 27.84 3.88 4.31
C ASP A 22 26.57 4.25 5.09
N GLN A 23 25.51 4.69 4.40
CA GLN A 23 24.22 5.03 5.00
C GLN A 23 23.16 3.98 4.70
N MET A 24 22.10 4.01 5.50
CA MET A 24 20.89 3.21 5.33
C MET A 24 19.66 3.99 5.77
N TRP A 25 18.52 3.66 5.19
CA TRP A 25 17.25 4.28 5.55
C TRP A 25 16.61 3.57 6.74
N CYS A 26 16.35 4.31 7.81
CA CYS A 26 15.55 3.82 8.92
C CYS A 26 14.06 3.97 8.58
N THR A 27 13.36 2.86 8.38
CA THR A 27 11.92 2.84 8.09
C THR A 27 11.04 3.24 9.29
N VAL A 28 11.58 3.20 10.51
CA VAL A 28 10.87 3.60 11.73
C VAL A 28 10.91 5.13 11.92
N CYS A 29 12.08 5.73 11.68
CA CYS A 29 12.32 7.15 11.90
C CYS A 29 12.23 8.00 10.63
N HIS A 30 12.11 7.35 9.45
CA HIS A 30 12.10 8.00 8.14
C HIS A 30 13.29 8.95 7.92
N GLN A 31 14.50 8.47 8.22
CA GLN A 31 15.73 9.24 8.02
C GLN A 31 16.89 8.34 7.59
N ALA A 32 17.90 8.95 6.96
CA ALA A 32 19.17 8.30 6.67
C ALA A 32 20.00 8.17 7.96
N VAL A 33 20.64 7.03 8.14
CA VAL A 33 21.46 6.69 9.32
C VAL A 33 22.72 6.01 8.84
N GLU A 34 23.87 6.38 9.40
CA GLU A 34 25.13 5.66 9.16
C GLU A 34 25.00 4.20 9.60
N ARG A 35 25.36 3.26 8.72
CA ARG A 35 25.28 1.82 8.97
C ARG A 35 26.04 1.41 10.22
N ARG A 36 27.22 1.99 10.45
CA ARG A 36 28.05 1.73 11.64
C ARG A 36 27.37 2.15 12.94
N ARG A 37 26.57 3.21 12.90
CA ARG A 37 25.88 3.79 14.06
C ARG A 37 24.42 3.35 14.17
N PHE A 38 23.96 2.44 13.31
CA PHE A 38 22.57 1.99 13.33
C PHE A 38 22.17 1.35 14.66
N ARG A 39 23.09 0.64 15.34
CA ARG A 39 22.83 0.07 16.67
C ARG A 39 22.58 1.15 17.73
N GLU A 40 23.38 2.21 17.74
CA GLU A 40 23.17 3.38 18.62
C GLU A 40 21.83 4.05 18.30
N HIS A 41 21.56 4.26 17.02
CA HIS A 41 20.31 4.83 16.55
C HIS A 41 19.09 4.02 17.00
N ALA A 42 19.15 2.68 16.89
CA ALA A 42 18.07 1.79 17.31
C ALA A 42 17.85 1.79 18.84
N ALA A 43 18.89 2.10 19.62
CA ALA A 43 18.81 2.22 21.08
C ALA A 43 18.23 3.57 21.55
N MET A 44 18.21 4.60 20.69
CA MET A 44 17.64 5.91 21.04
C MET A 44 16.17 5.81 21.43
N LEU A 45 15.74 6.63 22.39
CA LEU A 45 14.36 6.65 22.86
C LEU A 45 13.37 6.92 21.71
N GLY A 46 13.69 7.87 20.82
CA GLY A 46 12.86 8.20 19.67
C GLY A 46 12.61 7.01 18.75
N HIS A 47 13.65 6.22 18.44
CA HIS A 47 13.50 5.00 17.63
C HIS A 47 12.62 3.96 18.33
N ARG A 48 12.86 3.71 19.63
CA ARG A 48 12.08 2.73 20.41
C ARG A 48 10.61 3.10 20.49
N LEU A 49 10.29 4.37 20.72
CA LEU A 49 8.91 4.88 20.74
C LEU A 49 8.27 4.79 19.35
N GLY A 50 9.00 5.16 18.29
CA GLY A 50 8.56 5.01 16.90
C GLY A 50 8.21 3.55 16.58
N ARG A 51 9.07 2.61 16.96
CA ARG A 51 8.86 1.17 16.75
C ARG A 51 7.62 0.67 17.50
N LYS A 52 7.43 1.09 18.76
CA LYS A 52 6.23 0.76 19.55
C LYS A 52 4.96 1.31 18.90
N LYS A 53 4.99 2.55 18.41
CA LYS A 53 3.86 3.16 17.69
C LYS A 53 3.54 2.41 16.40
N MET A 54 4.55 2.08 15.60
CA MET A 54 4.39 1.32 14.36
C MET A 54 3.78 -0.06 14.62
N ASN A 55 4.25 -0.78 15.64
CA ASN A 55 3.70 -2.08 16.02
C ASN A 55 2.24 -1.96 16.49
N LYS A 56 1.90 -0.90 17.24
CA LYS A 56 0.52 -0.62 17.64
C LYS A 56 -0.38 -0.40 16.42
N LEU A 57 0.07 0.41 15.46
CA LEU A 57 -0.68 0.65 14.22
C LEU A 57 -0.85 -0.63 13.40
N LYS A 58 0.19 -1.46 13.31
CA LYS A 58 0.10 -2.78 12.65
C LYS A 58 -0.97 -3.64 13.32
N TYR A 59 -0.95 -3.74 14.64
CA TYR A 59 -1.96 -4.51 15.39
C TYR A 59 -3.37 -3.97 15.16
N VAL A 60 -3.58 -2.65 15.26
CA VAL A 60 -4.88 -2.03 14.99
C VAL A 60 -5.36 -2.33 13.57
N SER A 61 -4.49 -2.22 12.58
CA SER A 61 -4.81 -2.54 11.19
C SER A 61 -5.20 -4.02 11.02
N LEU A 62 -4.48 -4.93 11.67
CA LEU A 62 -4.77 -6.36 11.64
C LEU A 62 -6.10 -6.68 12.34
N SER A 63 -6.35 -6.14 13.53
CA SER A 63 -7.63 -6.33 14.23
C SER A 63 -8.83 -5.74 13.48
N MET A 64 -8.65 -4.60 12.80
CA MET A 64 -9.69 -4.05 11.93
C MET A 64 -9.97 -4.97 10.74
N TRP A 65 -8.92 -5.56 10.15
CA TRP A 65 -9.05 -6.53 9.07
C TRP A 65 -9.76 -7.80 9.53
N GLU A 66 -9.37 -8.38 10.67
CA GLU A 66 -10.02 -9.55 11.27
C GLU A 66 -11.50 -9.29 11.55
N ARG A 67 -11.83 -8.12 12.13
CA ARG A 67 -13.22 -7.72 12.37
C ARG A 67 -14.02 -7.57 11.08
N HIS A 68 -13.41 -7.06 10.01
CA HIS A 68 -14.06 -6.89 8.72
C HIS A 68 -14.32 -8.23 8.03
N ARG A 69 -13.40 -9.18 8.12
CA ARG A 69 -13.52 -10.52 7.52
C ARG A 69 -14.34 -11.49 8.37
N GLY A 70 -14.45 -11.25 9.67
CA GLY A 70 -15.12 -12.17 10.61
C GLY A 70 -14.31 -13.43 10.93
N ALA A 71 -13.03 -13.47 10.54
CA ALA A 71 -12.11 -14.58 10.78
C ALA A 71 -10.79 -14.05 11.34
N SER A 72 -10.17 -14.81 12.25
CA SER A 72 -8.82 -14.49 12.72
C SER A 72 -7.81 -14.70 11.61
N LEU A 73 -6.75 -13.88 11.61
CA LEU A 73 -5.64 -13.97 10.67
C LEU A 73 -5.01 -15.36 10.60
N ASP A 74 -4.94 -16.08 11.72
CA ASP A 74 -4.35 -17.41 11.76
C ASP A 74 -5.16 -18.42 10.91
N ASN A 75 -6.49 -18.27 10.88
CA ASN A 75 -7.38 -19.13 10.08
C ASN A 75 -7.31 -18.79 8.58
N GLU A 76 -7.15 -17.52 8.24
CA GLU A 76 -7.04 -17.06 6.84
C GLU A 76 -5.63 -17.31 6.28
N SER A 77 -4.57 -17.21 7.10
CA SER A 77 -3.20 -17.48 6.68
C SER A 77 -2.98 -18.95 6.32
N ALA A 78 -3.76 -19.87 6.88
CA ALA A 78 -3.76 -21.28 6.46
C ALA A 78 -4.22 -21.45 4.98
N HIS A 79 -4.86 -20.43 4.40
CA HIS A 79 -5.37 -20.42 3.04
C HIS A 79 -4.58 -19.45 2.14
N GLU A 80 -3.26 -19.33 2.30
CA GLU A 80 -2.42 -18.43 1.46
C GLU A 80 -2.70 -18.55 -0.04
N GLY A 81 -2.97 -19.77 -0.55
CA GLY A 81 -3.36 -19.99 -1.95
C GLY A 81 -4.70 -19.36 -2.37
N SER A 82 -5.62 -19.13 -1.42
CA SER A 82 -6.85 -18.36 -1.61
C SER A 82 -6.58 -16.86 -1.70
N ILE A 83 -5.61 -16.35 -0.93
CA ILE A 83 -5.33 -14.91 -0.86
C ILE A 83 -4.86 -14.36 -2.21
N GLU A 84 -3.95 -15.07 -2.91
CA GLU A 84 -3.51 -14.64 -4.25
C GLU A 84 -4.65 -14.62 -5.27
N GLN A 85 -5.53 -15.63 -5.22
CA GLN A 85 -6.71 -15.70 -6.09
C GLN A 85 -7.73 -14.61 -5.76
N GLU A 86 -8.00 -14.37 -4.47
CA GLU A 86 -8.84 -13.26 -4.02
C GLU A 86 -8.27 -11.91 -4.47
N PHE A 87 -6.96 -11.72 -4.35
CA PHE A 87 -6.30 -10.50 -4.80
C PHE A 87 -6.38 -10.33 -6.32
N ALA A 88 -6.20 -11.40 -7.10
CA ALA A 88 -6.39 -11.38 -8.55
C ALA A 88 -7.84 -11.02 -8.94
N ARG A 89 -8.84 -11.59 -8.25
CA ARG A 89 -10.26 -11.25 -8.43
C ARG A 89 -10.55 -9.80 -8.07
N TYR A 90 -10.02 -9.32 -6.95
CA TYR A 90 -10.16 -7.93 -6.53
C TYR A 90 -9.57 -6.97 -7.57
N GLN A 91 -8.35 -7.23 -8.06
CA GLN A 91 -7.77 -6.41 -9.13
C GLN A 91 -8.60 -6.44 -10.41
N ALA A 92 -9.14 -7.60 -10.80
CA ALA A 92 -10.02 -7.70 -11.96
C ALA A 92 -11.31 -6.89 -11.77
N ASP A 93 -11.89 -6.90 -10.56
CA ASP A 93 -13.05 -6.09 -10.22
C ASP A 93 -12.74 -4.58 -10.23
N GLN A 94 -11.59 -4.17 -9.67
CA GLN A 94 -11.16 -2.76 -9.72
C GLN A 94 -10.98 -2.29 -11.16
N ARG A 95 -10.29 -3.06 -12.01
CA ARG A 95 -10.14 -2.74 -13.44
C ARG A 95 -11.50 -2.64 -14.13
N ARG A 96 -12.46 -3.51 -13.80
CA ARG A 96 -13.83 -3.47 -14.35
C ARG A 96 -14.55 -2.18 -13.93
N ARG A 97 -14.47 -1.79 -12.66
CA ARG A 97 -15.08 -0.54 -12.16
C ARG A 97 -14.46 0.70 -12.78
N GLU A 98 -13.13 0.72 -12.91
CA GLU A 98 -12.41 1.79 -13.59
C GLU A 98 -12.85 1.90 -15.06
N GLN A 99 -12.98 0.78 -15.78
CA GLN A 99 -13.49 0.78 -17.15
C GLN A 99 -14.92 1.31 -17.25
N VAL A 100 -15.81 0.94 -16.33
CA VAL A 100 -17.19 1.48 -16.29
C VAL A 100 -17.17 2.97 -16.00
N SER A 101 -16.33 3.43 -15.08
CA SER A 101 -16.19 4.86 -14.76
C SER A 101 -15.64 5.66 -15.94
N VAL A 102 -14.67 5.12 -16.67
CA VAL A 102 -14.15 5.73 -17.91
C VAL A 102 -15.24 5.72 -18.99
N ALA A 103 -15.93 4.62 -19.21
CA ALA A 103 -17.02 4.54 -20.20
C ALA A 103 -18.16 5.52 -19.88
N ALA A 104 -18.52 5.71 -18.61
CA ALA A 104 -19.51 6.68 -18.18
C ALA A 104 -19.02 8.13 -18.32
N ALA A 105 -17.73 8.40 -18.12
CA ALA A 105 -17.13 9.73 -18.27
C ALA A 105 -16.97 10.16 -19.74
N TRP A 106 -16.80 9.20 -20.66
CA TRP A 106 -16.52 9.45 -22.08
C TRP A 106 -17.66 9.07 -23.02
N GLY A 107 -18.72 8.41 -22.52
CA GLY A 107 -19.92 8.12 -23.29
C GLY A 107 -20.81 9.36 -23.38
N PRO A 108 -21.15 9.86 -24.59
CA PRO A 108 -22.12 10.95 -24.70
C PRO A 108 -23.45 10.47 -24.14
N SER A 109 -23.96 11.17 -23.12
CA SER A 109 -25.32 11.02 -22.62
C SER A 109 -26.27 11.23 -23.80
N ARG A 110 -26.67 10.16 -24.49
CA ARG A 110 -27.71 10.23 -25.51
C ARG A 110 -28.98 10.62 -24.74
N PRO A 111 -29.54 11.83 -24.94
CA PRO A 111 -30.78 12.17 -24.27
C PRO A 111 -31.83 11.14 -24.72
N PRO A 112 -32.72 10.67 -23.83
CA PRO A 112 -33.79 9.79 -24.23
C PRO A 112 -34.59 10.52 -25.31
N SER A 113 -34.62 9.94 -26.50
CA SER A 113 -35.50 10.34 -27.59
C SER A 113 -36.92 10.31 -27.05
N ARG A 114 -37.51 11.48 -26.84
CA ARG A 114 -38.97 11.66 -26.79
C ARG A 114 -39.49 11.28 -28.18
N GLY A 115 -39.70 9.99 -28.40
CA GLY A 115 -40.39 9.45 -29.56
C GLY A 115 -41.81 9.10 -29.16
N ASP A 116 -42.74 9.90 -29.68
CA ASP A 116 -44.08 9.54 -30.19
C ASP A 116 -45.02 8.79 -29.24
N LEU A 117 -46.02 9.47 -28.65
CA LEU A 117 -47.34 9.74 -29.25
C LEU A 117 -48.04 8.47 -29.75
N PHE A 118 -48.82 7.85 -28.87
CA PHE A 118 -50.24 7.54 -29.05
C PHE A 118 -50.93 7.56 -27.68
#